data_AF-A0A2I1H9U5-F1
#
_entry.id   AF-A0A2I1H9U5-F1
#
_cell.length_a   1.000
_cell.length_b   1.000
_cell.length_c   1.000
_cell.angle_alpha   90.00
_cell.angle_beta   90.00
_cell.angle_gamma   90.00
#
_symmetry.space_group_name_H-M   'P 1'
#
loop_
_entity.id
_entity.type
_entity.pdbx_description
1 polymer ?
#
loop_
_entity_poly.entity_id
_entity_poly.type
_entity_poly.pdbx_seq_one_letter_code
_entity_poly.pdbx_strand_id
1 'polypeptide(L)'
;MLFFCLIVICLYLNESALAFTPNNTVWGHSAVFAYSRIYFTGGLFPKYKDDFKESKLSKEFYYLDVEKPFRVGAGDKLPWVDLSSVSQNIPAHTWSAFSNCGLDNSLF
;
A
#
# COMPACT_ATOMS: atom_id res chain seq x y z
N MET A 1 1.31 27.51 28.17
CA MET A 1 0.75 26.13 28.21
C MET A 1 -0.12 25.82 27.00
N LEU A 2 -1.05 26.70 26.60
CA LEU A 2 -1.88 26.53 25.38
C LEU A 2 -1.06 26.22 24.11
N PHE A 3 0.06 26.93 23.90
CA PHE A 3 0.92 26.73 22.73
C PHE A 3 1.54 25.33 22.65
N PHE A 4 1.99 24.78 23.78
CA PHE A 4 2.52 23.41 23.83
C PHE A 4 1.43 22.37 23.56
N CYS A 5 0.21 22.57 24.06
CA CYS A 5 -0.92 21.69 23.77
C CYS A 5 -1.28 21.68 22.28
N LEU A 6 -1.24 22.85 21.62
CA LEU A 6 -1.47 22.96 20.17
C LEU A 6 -0.42 22.20 19.37
N ILE A 7 0.87 22.29 19.75
CA ILE A 7 1.93 21.52 19.09
C ILE A 7 1.69 20.01 19.21
N VAL A 8 1.33 19.51 20.40
CA VAL A 8 1.04 18.08 20.62
C VAL A 8 -0.15 17.62 19.78
N ILE A 9 -1.23 18.41 19.73
CA ILE A 9 -2.40 18.12 18.89
C ILE A 9 -2.01 18.13 17.41
N CYS A 10 -1.23 19.11 16.95
CA CYS A 10 -0.75 19.17 15.58
C CYS A 10 0.11 17.95 15.22
N LEU A 11 1.05 17.54 16.10
CA LEU A 11 1.87 16.34 15.88
C LEU A 11 1.03 15.07 15.80
N TYR A 12 0.08 14.90 16.74
CA TYR A 12 -0.83 13.76 16.77
C TYR A 12 -1.74 13.67 15.53
N LEU A 13 -2.28 14.80 15.10
CA LEU A 13 -3.09 14.87 13.88
C LEU A 13 -2.23 14.63 12.63
N ASN A 14 -0.98 15.09 12.61
CA ASN A 14 -0.06 14.87 11.49
C ASN A 14 0.30 13.38 11.34
N GLU A 15 0.63 12.69 12.45
CA GLU A 15 0.85 11.24 12.45
C GLU A 15 -0.40 10.43 12.07
N SER A 16 -1.58 11.02 12.17
CA SER A 16 -2.87 10.41 11.79
C SER A 16 -3.28 10.68 10.37
N ALA A 17 -2.98 11.87 9.87
CA ALA A 17 -3.28 12.27 8.49
C ALA A 17 -2.25 11.73 7.48
N LEU A 18 -1.02 11.43 7.91
CA LEU A 18 0.07 10.98 7.03
C LEU A 18 0.11 9.45 6.80
N ALA A 19 -0.68 8.67 7.54
CA ALA A 19 -0.70 7.22 7.35
C ALA A 19 -1.48 6.88 6.08
N PHE A 20 -0.75 6.52 5.03
CA PHE A 20 -1.34 6.03 3.78
C PHE A 20 -2.25 4.82 4.07
N THR A 21 -3.39 4.76 3.39
CA THR A 21 -4.27 3.59 3.40
C THR A 21 -4.69 3.34 1.96
N PRO A 22 -4.55 2.10 1.45
CA PRO A 22 -4.99 1.75 0.11
C PRO A 22 -6.44 2.10 -0.14
N ASN A 23 -6.76 2.44 -1.39
CA ASN A 23 -8.14 2.72 -1.76
C ASN A 23 -8.93 1.41 -1.84
N ASN A 24 -9.97 1.27 -1.02
CA ASN A 24 -10.84 0.08 -0.99
C ASN A 24 -11.66 -0.15 -2.27
N THR A 25 -11.49 0.70 -3.30
CA THR A 25 -12.20 0.59 -4.58
C THR A 25 -11.39 -0.10 -5.68
N VAL A 26 -10.08 -0.33 -5.50
CA VAL A 26 -9.26 -1.05 -6.50
C VAL A 26 -9.29 -2.54 -6.24
N TRP A 27 -9.57 -3.32 -7.27
CA TRP A 27 -9.74 -4.76 -7.21
C TRP A 27 -8.65 -5.49 -7.97
N GLY A 28 -8.35 -6.71 -7.53
CA GLY A 28 -7.48 -7.62 -8.28
C GLY A 28 -6.03 -7.16 -8.40
N HIS A 29 -5.48 -6.46 -7.39
CA HIS A 29 -4.05 -6.17 -7.36
C HIS A 29 -3.23 -7.44 -7.51
N SER A 30 -2.14 -7.33 -8.25
CA SER A 30 -1.10 -8.34 -8.18
C SER A 30 -0.33 -8.14 -6.88
N ALA A 31 -0.12 -9.21 -6.12
CA ALA A 31 0.57 -9.15 -4.84
C ALA A 31 1.73 -10.13 -4.77
N VAL A 32 2.84 -9.73 -4.14
CA VAL A 32 3.99 -10.60 -3.88
C VAL A 32 4.54 -10.36 -2.49
N PHE A 33 4.87 -11.46 -1.80
CA PHE A 33 5.63 -11.41 -0.56
C PHE A 33 7.13 -11.49 -0.87
N ALA A 34 7.89 -10.50 -0.40
CA ALA A 34 9.35 -10.49 -0.51
C ALA A 34 9.96 -9.92 0.77
N TYR A 35 10.88 -10.69 1.37
CA TYR A 35 11.51 -10.42 2.67
C TYR A 35 10.48 -10.27 3.81
N SER A 36 10.17 -9.04 4.20
CA SER A 36 9.23 -8.69 5.27
C SER A 36 8.11 -7.77 4.76
N ARG A 37 7.83 -7.80 3.46
CA ARG A 37 6.89 -6.87 2.82
C ARG A 37 5.99 -7.60 1.84
N ILE A 38 4.71 -7.21 1.83
CA ILE A 38 3.76 -7.64 0.81
C ILE A 38 3.55 -6.45 -0.13
N TYR A 39 4.08 -6.54 -1.34
CA TYR A 39 3.92 -5.50 -2.36
C TYR A 39 2.63 -5.72 -3.12
N PHE A 40 1.93 -4.64 -3.44
CA PHE A 40 0.70 -4.61 -4.22
C PHE A 40 0.90 -3.69 -5.41
N THR A 41 0.54 -4.14 -6.61
CA THR A 41 0.68 -3.33 -7.82
C THR A 41 -0.48 -3.54 -8.80
N GLY A 42 -0.80 -2.46 -9.51
CA GLY A 42 -1.82 -2.45 -10.55
C GLY A 42 -3.22 -2.63 -9.98
N GLY A 43 -4.06 -3.37 -10.71
CA GLY A 43 -5.45 -3.65 -10.36
C GLY A 43 -6.44 -2.89 -11.24
N LEU A 44 -7.70 -2.94 -10.86
CA LEU A 44 -8.84 -2.46 -11.62
C LEU A 44 -9.73 -1.57 -10.74
N PHE A 45 -10.03 -0.36 -11.21
CA PHE A 45 -11.12 0.45 -10.69
C PHE A 45 -12.42 0.02 -11.40
N PRO A 46 -13.31 -0.74 -10.75
CA PRO A 46 -14.58 -1.11 -11.34
C PRO A 46 -15.46 0.13 -11.47
N LYS A 47 -16.13 0.30 -12.62
CA LYS A 47 -17.09 1.39 -12.83
C LYS A 47 -18.40 1.13 -12.08
N TYR A 48 -18.78 -0.14 -11.98
CA TYR A 48 -19.98 -0.59 -11.27
C TYR A 48 -19.57 -1.52 -10.13
N LYS A 49 -20.23 -1.38 -8.99
CA LYS A 49 -20.03 -2.27 -7.86
C LYS A 49 -20.33 -3.71 -8.30
N ASP A 50 -19.42 -4.64 -8.01
CA ASP A 50 -19.56 -6.08 -8.30
C ASP A 50 -19.53 -6.45 -9.80
N ASP A 51 -19.01 -5.57 -10.68
CA ASP A 51 -18.80 -5.85 -12.11
C ASP A 51 -17.41 -5.42 -12.61
N PHE A 52 -16.74 -6.33 -13.33
CA PHE A 52 -15.42 -6.12 -13.93
C PHE A 52 -15.46 -5.62 -15.39
N LYS A 53 -16.62 -5.67 -16.06
CA LYS A 53 -16.76 -5.44 -17.51
C LYS A 53 -16.30 -4.06 -17.96
N GLU A 54 -16.63 -3.03 -17.18
CA GLU A 54 -16.17 -1.67 -17.42
C GLU A 54 -15.27 -1.26 -16.24
N SER A 55 -13.97 -1.28 -16.45
CA SER A 55 -12.99 -0.93 -15.43
C SER A 55 -11.85 -0.10 -16.01
N LYS A 56 -11.28 0.78 -15.17
CA LYS A 56 -10.05 1.50 -15.48
C LYS A 56 -8.88 0.80 -14.83
N LEU A 57 -7.77 0.70 -15.55
CA LEU A 57 -6.55 0.12 -15.00
C LEU A 57 -5.96 1.03 -13.92
N SER A 58 -5.46 0.42 -12.85
CA SER A 58 -4.79 1.12 -11.75
C SER A 58 -3.29 1.23 -11.97
N LYS A 59 -2.69 2.28 -11.40
CA LYS A 59 -1.23 2.50 -11.27
C LYS A 59 -0.78 2.45 -9.81
N GLU A 60 -1.63 1.93 -8.93
CA GLU A 60 -1.30 1.82 -7.53
C GLU A 60 -0.06 0.95 -7.34
N PHE A 61 0.82 1.41 -6.47
CA PHE A 61 1.98 0.68 -6.03
C PHE A 61 2.25 1.06 -4.58
N TYR A 62 2.22 0.07 -3.70
CA TYR A 62 2.44 0.25 -2.27
C TYR A 62 2.83 -1.10 -1.65
N TYR A 63 3.22 -1.11 -0.38
CA TYR A 63 3.42 -2.36 0.35
C TYR A 63 2.86 -2.31 1.77
N LEU A 64 2.57 -3.49 2.31
CA LEU A 64 2.34 -3.71 3.74
C LEU A 64 3.65 -4.15 4.38
N ASP A 65 4.15 -3.40 5.36
CA ASP A 65 5.32 -3.80 6.14
C ASP A 65 4.93 -4.80 7.23
N VAL A 66 5.38 -6.04 7.11
CA VAL A 66 5.06 -7.12 8.04
C VAL A 66 6.28 -7.51 8.91
N GLU A 67 7.34 -6.69 8.92
CA GLU A 67 8.53 -6.94 9.74
C GLU A 67 8.19 -6.99 11.24
N LYS A 68 7.25 -6.16 11.67
CA LYS A 68 6.77 -6.11 13.06
C LYS A 68 5.32 -6.58 13.15
N PRO A 69 4.92 -7.26 14.24
CA PRO A 69 3.52 -7.58 14.48
C PRO A 69 2.67 -6.30 14.51
N PHE A 70 1.50 -6.36 13.88
CA PHE A 70 0.49 -5.30 13.88
C PHE A 70 -0.89 -5.88 14.21
N ARG A 71 -1.81 -5.00 14.58
CA ARG A 71 -3.20 -5.36 14.88
C ARG A 71 -4.09 -5.08 13.67
N VAL A 72 -5.18 -5.83 13.56
CA VAL A 72 -6.12 -5.76 12.43
C VAL A 72 -7.52 -5.30 12.87
N GLY A 73 -7.63 -4.63 14.02
CA GLY A 73 -8.90 -4.14 14.57
C GLY A 73 -9.42 -2.87 13.89
N ALA A 74 -10.70 -2.59 14.09
CA ALA A 74 -11.31 -1.35 13.60
C ALA A 74 -10.61 -0.14 14.26
N GLY A 75 -10.03 0.73 13.43
CA GLY A 75 -9.27 1.91 13.88
C GLY A 75 -7.77 1.67 14.06
N ASP A 76 -7.29 0.43 13.97
CA ASP A 76 -5.85 0.16 13.94
C ASP A 76 -5.24 0.60 12.61
N LYS A 77 -4.13 1.34 12.67
CA LYS A 77 -3.37 1.73 11.47
C LYS A 77 -2.51 0.55 11.04
N LEU A 78 -2.84 -0.01 9.89
CA LEU A 78 -1.98 -0.97 9.23
C LEU A 78 -0.71 -0.27 8.71
N PRO A 79 0.47 -0.92 8.77
CA PRO A 79 1.75 -0.34 8.37
C PRO A 79 1.91 -0.32 6.83
N TRP A 80 1.01 0.41 6.16
CA TRP A 80 1.10 0.63 4.73
C TRP A 80 2.15 1.68 4.38
N VAL A 81 2.82 1.48 3.26
CA VAL A 81 3.78 2.44 2.71
C VAL A 81 3.44 2.70 1.25
N ASP A 82 3.20 3.98 0.94
CA ASP A 82 2.92 4.43 -0.42
C ASP A 82 4.20 4.46 -1.27
N LEU A 83 4.13 3.90 -2.48
CA LEU A 83 5.18 3.93 -3.49
C LEU A 83 4.75 4.71 -4.74
N SER A 84 3.69 5.52 -4.66
CA SER A 84 3.18 6.34 -5.78
C SER A 84 4.24 7.28 -6.40
N SER A 85 5.19 7.76 -5.60
CA SER A 85 6.30 8.60 -6.07
C SER A 85 7.23 7.88 -7.06
N VAL A 86 7.42 6.57 -6.89
CA VAL A 86 8.19 5.71 -7.82
C VAL A 86 7.31 5.00 -8.84
N SER A 87 5.99 4.93 -8.63
CA SER A 87 5.03 4.32 -9.56
C SER A 87 4.81 5.12 -10.84
N GLN A 88 5.30 6.36 -10.93
CA GLN A 88 5.19 7.20 -12.14
C GLN A 88 5.75 6.51 -13.41
N ASN A 89 6.70 5.60 -13.24
CA ASN A 89 7.32 4.85 -14.33
C ASN A 89 6.54 3.57 -14.71
N ILE A 90 5.54 3.19 -13.93
CA ILE A 90 4.77 1.95 -14.14
C ILE A 90 3.48 2.29 -14.90
N PRO A 91 3.23 1.70 -16.08
CA PRO A 91 1.97 1.89 -16.79
C PRO A 91 0.80 1.29 -16.00
N ALA A 92 -0.40 1.77 -16.27
CA ALA A 92 -1.60 1.19 -15.67
C ALA A 92 -1.78 -0.25 -16.16
N HIS A 93 -2.02 -1.19 -15.25
CA HIS A 93 -2.08 -2.61 -15.57
C HIS A 93 -2.95 -3.36 -14.58
N THR A 94 -3.47 -4.52 -14.99
CA THR A 94 -4.25 -5.41 -14.12
C THR A 94 -3.43 -6.59 -13.59
N TRP A 95 -2.37 -6.99 -14.30
CA TRP A 95 -1.56 -8.15 -13.96
C TRP A 95 -0.09 -7.79 -14.01
N SER A 96 0.66 -8.32 -13.05
CA SER A 96 2.11 -8.21 -12.98
C SER A 96 2.75 -9.57 -12.81
N ALA A 97 3.96 -9.72 -13.35
CA ALA A 97 4.83 -10.84 -13.07
C ALA A 97 5.90 -10.39 -12.09
N PHE A 98 6.15 -11.20 -11.06
CA PHE A 98 7.19 -10.95 -10.09
C PHE A 98 8.31 -11.96 -10.27
N SER A 99 9.53 -11.46 -10.37
CA SER A 99 10.73 -12.27 -10.28
C SER A 99 11.50 -11.80 -9.08
N ASN A 100 11.61 -12.65 -8.05
CA ASN A 100 12.57 -12.44 -6.99
C ASN A 100 13.95 -12.83 -7.53
N CYS A 101 14.52 -11.99 -8.38
CA CYS A 101 15.92 -12.11 -8.78
C CYS A 101 16.79 -11.43 -7.70
N GLY A 102 17.58 -12.23 -6.99
CA GLY A 102 18.49 -11.80 -5.94
C GLY A 102 19.59 -12.83 -5.73
N LEU A 103 20.69 -12.43 -5.08
CA LEU A 103 21.75 -13.36 -4.70
C LEU A 103 21.17 -14.42 -3.76
N ASP A 104 21.17 -15.67 -4.19
CA ASP A 104 20.89 -16.79 -3.32
C ASP A 104 22.07 -16.99 -2.35
N ASN A 105 21.96 -16.41 -1.16
CA ASN A 105 22.94 -16.59 -0.09
C ASN A 105 22.68 -17.84 0.76
N SER A 106 21.77 -18.74 0.36
CA SER A 106 21.50 -19.98 1.12
C SER A 106 22.70 -20.96 1.14
N LEU A 107 23.75 -20.66 0.38
CA LEU A 107 24.98 -21.43 0.29
C LEU A 107 26.16 -20.83 1.09
N PHE A 108 25.95 -19.76 1.87
CA PHE A 108 26.99 -19.15 2.72
C PHE A 108 26.61 -19.12 4.21
#